data_AF-A0A9X6WZ55-F1
#
_entry.id   AF-A0A9X6WZ55-F1
#
_cell.length_a   1.000
_cell.length_b   1.000
_cell.length_c   1.000
_cell.angle_alpha   90.00
_cell.angle_beta   90.00
_cell.angle_gamma   90.00
#
_symmetry.space_group_name_H-M   'P 1'
#
loop_
_entity.id
_entity.type
_entity.pdbx_description
1 polymer ?
#
loop_
_entity_poly.entity_id
_entity_poly.type
_entity_poly.pdbx_seq_one_letter_code
_entity_poly.pdbx_strand_id
1 'polypeptide(L)' 'EIGTHTLRKTYGYHMYMQTKNIALLMEIFNHSSEKVTLRYIGVNQDAMDKAMSRFKI' A
#
# COMPACT_ATOMS: atom_id res chain seq x y z
N GLU A 1 1.14 -5.93 -14.92
CA GLU A 1 0.08 -6.95 -15.05
C GLU A 1 -1.20 -6.38 -14.47
N ILE A 2 -2.27 -6.26 -15.28
CA ILE A 2 -3.59 -5.80 -14.81
C ILE A 2 -4.41 -7.05 -14.48
N GLY A 3 -4.44 -7.44 -13.21
CA GLY A 3 -5.29 -8.51 -12.68
C GLY A 3 -6.55 -7.98 -11.95
N THR A 4 -7.41 -8.90 -11.51
CA THR A 4 -8.68 -8.62 -10.80
C THR A 4 -8.51 -7.79 -9.52
N HIS A 5 -7.31 -7.77 -8.94
CA HIS A 5 -7.01 -6.99 -7.74
C HIS A 5 -6.39 -5.61 -8.02
N THR A 6 -6.03 -5.29 -9.25
CA THR A 6 -5.27 -4.07 -9.59
C THR A 6 -6.01 -2.81 -9.16
N LEU A 7 -7.29 -2.69 -9.53
CA LEU A 7 -8.11 -1.54 -9.16
C LEU A 7 -8.25 -1.38 -7.64
N ARG A 8 -8.45 -2.48 -6.92
CA ARG A 8 -8.57 -2.48 -5.45
C ARG A 8 -7.29 -2.03 -4.77
N LYS A 9 -6.13 -2.51 -5.25
CA LYS A 9 -4.81 -2.09 -4.77
C LYS A 9 -4.55 -0.62 -5.06
N THR A 10 -4.83 -0.17 -6.28
CA THR A 10 -4.69 1.23 -6.70
C THR A 10 -5.55 2.15 -5.84
N TYR A 11 -6.81 1.82 -5.63
CA TYR A 11 -7.71 2.56 -4.74
C TYR A 11 -7.13 2.66 -3.32
N GLY A 12 -6.74 1.52 -2.74
CA GLY A 12 -6.15 1.48 -1.40
C GLY A 12 -4.87 2.29 -1.26
N TYR A 13 -4.01 2.25 -2.29
CA TYR A 13 -2.77 3.05 -2.33
C TYR A 13 -3.08 4.55 -2.29
N HIS A 14 -3.95 5.03 -3.17
CA HIS A 14 -4.29 6.46 -3.23
C HIS A 14 -5.01 6.94 -1.97
N MET A 15 -5.98 6.16 -1.46
CA MET A 15 -6.64 6.47 -0.21
C MET A 15 -5.64 6.57 0.95
N TYR A 16 -4.72 5.60 1.07
CA TYR A 16 -3.69 5.66 2.10
C TYR A 16 -2.76 6.85 1.93
N MET A 17 -2.39 7.22 0.70
CA MET A 17 -1.55 8.39 0.46
C MET A 17 -2.21 9.70 0.88
N GLN A 18 -3.53 9.82 0.71
CA GLN A 18 -4.29 11.03 1.05
C GLN A 18 -4.64 11.11 2.54
N THR A 19 -5.07 10.00 3.15
CA THR A 19 -5.64 10.01 4.51
C THR A 19 -4.71 9.46 5.58
N LYS A 20 -3.74 8.62 5.19
CA LYS A 20 -2.90 7.82 6.09
C LYS A 20 -3.69 6.93 7.06
N ASN A 21 -4.97 6.69 6.80
CA ASN A 21 -5.83 5.88 7.66
C ASN A 21 -5.77 4.40 7.26
N ILE A 22 -4.87 3.65 7.90
CA ILE A 22 -4.68 2.22 7.62
C ILE A 22 -5.81 1.35 8.20
N ALA A 23 -6.39 1.74 9.34
CA ALA A 23 -7.46 1.00 10.00
C ALA A 23 -8.71 0.90 9.10
N LEU A 24 -9.10 2.02 8.49
CA LEU A 24 -10.21 2.03 7.52
C LEU A 24 -9.95 1.10 6.33
N LEU A 25 -8.73 1.08 5.81
CA LEU A 25 -8.38 0.18 4.71
C LEU A 25 -8.35 -1.28 5.13
N MET A 26 -7.98 -1.59 6.37
CA MET A 26 -8.07 -2.95 6.90
C MET A 26 -9.51 -3.44 6.97
N GLU A 27 -10.45 -2.58 7.39
CA GLU A 27 -11.88 -2.91 7.40
C GLU A 27 -12.41 -3.12 5.97
N ILE A 28 -12.14 -2.18 5.05
CA ILE A 28 -12.57 -2.28 3.64
C ILE A 28 -11.99 -3.54 2.97
N PHE A 29 -10.76 -3.92 3.32
CA PHE A 29 -10.07 -5.08 2.76
C PHE A 29 -10.26 -6.38 3.52
N ASN A 30 -10.92 -6.35 4.67
CA ASN A 30 -11.04 -7.48 5.60
C ASN A 30 -9.68 -8.13 5.90
N HIS A 31 -8.68 -7.30 6.19
CA HIS A 31 -7.33 -7.77 6.53
C HIS A 31 -7.12 -7.77 8.04
N SER A 32 -6.46 -8.82 8.54
CA SER A 32 -6.19 -9.00 9.96
C SER A 32 -5.03 -8.17 10.50
N SER A 33 -4.24 -7.51 9.64
CA SER A 33 -3.12 -6.69 10.08
C SER A 33 -2.76 -5.57 9.10
N GLU A 34 -2.23 -4.48 9.65
CA GLU A 34 -1.73 -3.33 8.89
C GLU A 34 -0.63 -3.74 7.90
N LYS A 35 0.27 -4.64 8.33
CA LYS A 35 1.35 -5.16 7.50
C LYS A 35 0.82 -5.82 6.22
N VAL A 36 -0.26 -6.60 6.34
CA VAL A 36 -0.91 -7.23 5.18
C VAL A 36 -1.48 -6.15 4.26
N THR A 37 -2.19 -5.15 4.80
CA THR A 37 -2.75 -4.05 4.01
C THR A 37 -1.67 -3.23 3.30
N LEU A 38 -0.64 -2.76 4.00
CA LEU A 38 0.44 -1.95 3.44
C LEU A 38 1.22 -2.69 2.35
N ARG A 39 1.45 -4.01 2.53
CA ARG A 39 2.04 -4.85 1.49
C ARG A 39 1.09 -5.03 0.31
N TYR A 40 -0.20 -5.27 0.56
CA TYR A 40 -1.20 -5.48 -0.47
C TYR A 40 -1.34 -4.28 -1.41
N ILE A 41 -1.33 -3.06 -0.86
CA ILE A 41 -1.42 -1.81 -1.63
C ILE A 41 -0.07 -1.31 -2.16
N GLY A 42 1.04 -1.98 -1.84
CA GLY A 42 2.37 -1.69 -2.41
C GLY A 42 3.13 -0.52 -1.77
N VAL A 43 2.64 0.05 -0.66
CA VAL A 43 3.27 1.22 -0.02
C VAL A 43 4.66 0.89 0.54
N ASN A 44 4.81 -0.29 1.13
CA ASN A 44 6.10 -0.71 1.69
C ASN A 44 7.16 -0.84 0.59
N GLN A 45 6.78 -1.33 -0.59
CA GLN A 45 7.71 -1.46 -1.72
C GLN A 45 8.17 -0.08 -2.19
N ASP A 46 7.23 0.83 -2.43
CA ASP A 46 7.54 2.22 -2.83
C ASP A 46 8.43 2.93 -1.80
N ALA A 47 8.20 2.73 -0.51
CA ALA A 47 9.04 3.30 0.55
C ALA A 47 10.48 2.72 0.53
N MET A 48 10.63 1.41 0.33
CA MET A 48 11.95 0.77 0.21
C MET A 48 12.68 1.24 -1.05
N ASP A 49 12.00 1.30 -2.20
CA ASP A 49 12.59 1.75 -3.46
C ASP A 49 13.05 3.21 -3.38
N LYS A 50 12.27 4.08 -2.73
CA LYS A 50 12.65 5.46 -2.42
C LYS A 50 13.85 5.55 -1.48
N ALA A 51 13.90 4.72 -0.45
CA ALA A 51 15.03 4.70 0.48
C ALA A 51 16.31 4.25 -0.24
N MET A 52 16.25 3.17 -1.03
CA MET A 52 17.38 2.65 -1.79
C MET A 52 17.85 3.61 -2.87
N SER A 53 16.94 4.25 -3.61
CA SER A 53 17.31 5.23 -4.65
C SER A 53 17.95 6.49 -4.08
N ARG A 54 17.58 6.90 -2.85
CA ARG A 54 18.20 8.01 -2.12
C ARG A 54 19.53 7.62 -1.48
N PHE A 55 19.68 6.36 -1.08
CA PHE A 55 20.90 5.80 -0.54
C PHE A 55 21.86 5.39 -1.67
N LYS A 56 22.38 6.39 -2.40
CA LYS A 56 23.49 6.22 -3.34
C LYS A 56 24.76 6.75 -2.70
N ILE A 57 25.69 5.84 -2.42
CA ILE A 57 27.07 6.11 -1.99
C ILE A 57 27.98 5.58 -3.09
#